data_AF-A0A444TZ24-F1
#
_entry.id   AF-A0A444TZ24-F1
#
_cell.length_a   1.000
_cell.length_b   1.000
_cell.length_c   1.000
_cell.angle_alpha   90.00
_cell.angle_beta   90.00
_cell.angle_gamma   90.00
#
_symmetry.space_group_name_H-M   'P 1'
#
loop_
_entity.id
_entity.type
_entity.pdbx_description
1 polymer ?
#
loop_
_entity_poly.entity_id
_entity_poly.type
_entity_poly.pdbx_seq_one_letter_code
_entity_poly.pdbx_strand_id
1 'polypeptide(L)'
;MPASHRPMMPASLRPRMPASLRHIAWGCLLLRIAWGCLLLRIAWGCLLLRIAWGCLLLRIAWGCLLLRIAWGCLLFRIAWGCLLLRTAWGWLWLRIAWGCLLLRIAWGCLLLRIAWGCLLLRIAWGCLLFRIAWGCLLLRIAWGCLLLRIAWGDQLAIAGRYLPWR
;
A
#
# COMPACT_ATOMS: atom_id res chain seq x y z
N MET A 1 37.04 -38.60 -12.19
CA MET A 1 35.78 -38.10 -11.58
C MET A 1 35.99 -36.63 -11.24
N PRO A 2 35.35 -35.65 -11.90
CA PRO A 2 35.62 -34.25 -11.60
C PRO A 2 34.79 -33.78 -10.40
N ALA A 3 35.45 -33.06 -9.50
CA ALA A 3 34.88 -32.41 -8.34
C ALA A 3 33.88 -31.30 -8.76
N SER A 4 32.68 -31.32 -8.18
CA SER A 4 31.66 -30.30 -8.36
C SER A 4 32.01 -29.05 -7.55
N HIS A 5 32.87 -28.21 -8.12
CA HIS A 5 33.02 -26.82 -7.66
C HIS A 5 31.69 -26.08 -7.86
N ARG A 6 30.94 -25.87 -6.77
CA ARG A 6 29.85 -24.88 -6.75
C ARG A 6 30.50 -23.50 -6.88
N PRO A 7 30.23 -22.71 -7.92
CA PRO A 7 30.78 -21.37 -8.00
C PRO A 7 30.11 -20.50 -6.93
N MET A 8 30.93 -20.01 -6.00
CA MET A 8 30.55 -18.98 -5.04
C MET A 8 30.29 -17.69 -5.83
N MET A 9 29.04 -17.23 -5.90
CA MET A 9 28.71 -16.00 -6.63
C MET A 9 29.41 -14.79 -5.98
N PRO A 10 30.12 -13.95 -6.76
CA PRO A 10 30.82 -12.79 -6.23
C PRO A 10 29.86 -11.72 -5.74
N ALA A 11 30.22 -11.04 -4.65
CA ALA A 11 29.39 -10.01 -3.98
C ALA A 11 29.05 -8.79 -4.88
N SER A 12 29.67 -8.67 -6.05
CA SER A 12 29.47 -7.61 -7.05
C SER A 12 28.17 -7.74 -7.87
N LEU A 13 27.48 -8.87 -7.81
CA LEU A 13 26.19 -9.10 -8.51
C LEU A 13 24.96 -8.83 -7.63
N ARG A 14 25.10 -8.24 -6.44
CA ARG A 14 23.93 -7.78 -5.69
C ARG A 14 23.34 -6.57 -6.43
N PRO A 15 22.09 -6.64 -6.93
CA PRO A 15 21.50 -5.50 -7.61
C PRO A 15 21.40 -4.32 -6.62
N ARG A 16 22.17 -3.26 -6.89
CA ARG A 16 22.09 -2.00 -6.13
C ARG A 16 20.75 -1.35 -6.51
N MET A 17 19.75 -1.50 -5.67
CA MET A 17 18.47 -0.80 -5.83
C MET A 17 18.70 0.70 -5.56
N PRO A 18 18.44 1.59 -6.52
CA PRO A 18 18.58 3.02 -6.28
C PRO A 18 17.57 3.46 -5.21
N ALA A 19 18.06 4.15 -4.18
CA ALA A 19 17.25 4.72 -3.10
C ALA A 19 17.21 6.25 -3.27
N SER A 20 16.01 6.82 -3.19
CA SER A 20 15.81 8.26 -3.32
C SER A 20 15.02 8.83 -2.14
N LEU A 21 15.46 9.98 -1.64
CA LEU A 21 14.86 10.70 -0.52
C LEU A 21 14.45 12.09 -1.01
N ARG A 22 13.17 12.45 -0.85
CA ARG A 22 12.66 13.77 -1.24
C ARG A 22 11.76 14.38 -0.17
N HIS A 23 11.90 15.68 0.01
CA HIS A 23 11.03 16.50 0.84
C HIS A 23 10.34 17.55 -0.02
N ILE A 24 9.03 17.69 0.12
CA ILE A 24 8.23 18.64 -0.65
C ILE A 24 7.35 19.42 0.33
N ALA A 25 7.48 20.74 0.34
CA ALA A 25 6.67 21.60 1.20
C ALA A 25 5.32 21.92 0.55
N TRP A 26 5.33 22.32 -0.73
CA TRP A 26 4.15 22.65 -1.53
C TRP A 26 4.35 22.19 -2.98
N GLY A 27 3.30 21.66 -3.61
CA GLY A 27 3.27 21.43 -5.06
C GLY A 27 2.83 20.03 -5.51
N CYS A 28 3.03 19.77 -6.80
CA CYS A 28 2.66 18.52 -7.47
C CYS A 28 3.90 17.73 -7.87
N LEU A 29 3.92 16.42 -7.63
CA LEU A 29 5.00 15.53 -8.08
C LEU A 29 4.45 14.44 -8.98
N LEU A 30 5.09 14.28 -10.15
CA LEU A 30 4.94 13.13 -11.03
C LEU A 30 6.25 12.31 -11.00
N LEU A 31 6.14 11.00 -10.77
CA LEU A 31 7.32 10.15 -10.77
C LEU A 31 7.05 8.75 -11.31
N ARG A 32 8.01 8.20 -12.07
CA ARG A 32 7.99 6.83 -12.58
C ARG A 32 9.28 6.12 -12.21
N ILE A 33 9.15 4.97 -11.55
CA ILE A 33 10.27 4.13 -11.13
C ILE A 33 10.09 2.73 -11.71
N ALA A 34 11.15 2.20 -12.32
CA ALA A 34 11.18 0.81 -12.76
C ALA A 34 11.58 -0.13 -11.60
N TRP A 35 12.72 0.16 -10.97
CA TRP A 35 13.27 -0.55 -9.82
C TRP A 35 13.78 0.45 -8.79
N GLY A 36 13.47 0.28 -7.51
CA GLY A 36 14.10 1.06 -6.45
C GLY A 36 13.27 1.27 -5.19
N CYS A 37 13.86 2.03 -4.26
CA CYS A 37 13.23 2.43 -3.01
C CYS A 37 13.01 3.94 -3.00
N LEU A 38 11.86 4.39 -2.52
CA LEU A 38 11.55 5.81 -2.42
C LEU A 38 11.05 6.17 -1.02
N LEU A 39 11.69 7.17 -0.43
CA LEU A 39 11.27 7.82 0.80
C LEU A 39 10.81 9.24 0.47
N LEU A 40 9.56 9.57 0.82
CA LEU A 40 9.00 10.86 0.51
C LEU A 40 8.24 11.46 1.71
N ARG A 41 8.43 12.75 1.92
CA ARG A 41 7.70 13.53 2.93
C ARG A 41 7.07 14.76 2.28
N ILE A 42 5.77 14.93 2.48
CA ILE A 42 4.97 16.03 1.92
C ILE A 42 4.22 16.72 3.05
N ALA A 43 4.27 18.06 3.07
CA ALA A 43 3.40 18.85 3.93
C ALA A 43 2.06 19.13 3.24
N TRP A 44 2.06 19.70 2.03
CA TRP A 44 0.88 19.95 1.21
C TRP A 44 1.14 19.63 -0.25
N GLY A 45 0.27 18.85 -0.90
CA GLY A 45 0.42 18.63 -2.35
C GLY A 45 -0.34 17.45 -2.95
N CYS A 46 -0.16 17.29 -4.26
CA CYS A 46 -0.69 16.18 -5.05
C CYS A 46 0.45 15.29 -5.55
N LEU A 47 0.27 13.98 -5.50
CA LEU A 47 1.27 13.03 -5.97
C LEU A 47 0.69 12.01 -6.94
N LEU A 48 1.41 11.81 -8.05
CA LEU A 48 1.17 10.72 -8.98
C LEU A 48 2.45 9.89 -9.13
N LEU A 49 2.40 8.64 -8.65
CA LEU A 49 3.53 7.72 -8.78
C LEU A 49 3.15 6.44 -9.55
N ARG A 50 4.11 5.94 -10.34
CA ARG A 50 4.06 4.61 -10.94
C ARG A 50 5.34 3.84 -10.64
N ILE A 51 5.23 2.68 -10.00
CA ILE A 51 6.35 1.80 -9.65
C ILE A 51 6.13 0.43 -10.28
N ALA A 52 7.13 -0.12 -10.97
CA ALA A 52 7.04 -1.52 -11.42
C ALA A 52 7.49 -2.47 -10.30
N TRP A 53 8.66 -2.23 -9.71
CA TRP A 53 9.20 -3.00 -8.59
C TRP A 53 9.81 -2.05 -7.56
N GLY A 54 9.41 -2.16 -6.30
CA GLY A 54 10.06 -1.34 -5.28
C GLY A 54 9.38 -1.25 -3.93
N CYS A 55 10.05 -0.52 -3.04
CA CYS A 55 9.54 -0.19 -1.71
C CYS A 55 9.26 1.31 -1.62
N LEU A 56 8.11 1.68 -1.06
CA LEU A 56 7.73 3.08 -0.85
C LEU A 56 7.43 3.33 0.62
N LEU A 57 8.09 4.35 1.17
CA LEU A 57 7.73 4.94 2.45
C LEU A 57 7.31 6.39 2.22
N LEU A 58 6.07 6.72 2.60
CA LEU A 58 5.49 8.02 2.35
C LEU A 58 4.79 8.58 3.58
N ARG A 59 5.09 9.85 3.90
CA ARG A 59 4.42 10.62 4.95
C ARG A 59 3.82 11.88 4.37
N ILE A 60 2.50 12.06 4.54
CA ILE A 60 1.74 13.21 4.06
C ILE A 60 1.00 13.85 5.23
N ALA A 61 1.11 15.17 5.37
CA ALA A 61 0.24 15.91 6.27
C ALA A 61 -1.09 16.26 5.60
N TRP A 62 -1.07 16.88 4.42
CA TRP A 62 -2.24 17.18 3.59
C TRP A 62 -1.99 16.81 2.13
N GLY A 63 -2.93 16.15 1.47
CA GLY A 63 -2.82 15.96 0.02
C GLY A 63 -3.67 14.88 -0.62
N CYS A 64 -3.52 14.78 -1.93
CA CYS A 64 -4.14 13.75 -2.77
C CYS A 64 -3.06 12.85 -3.37
N LEU A 65 -3.27 11.53 -3.30
CA LEU A 65 -2.34 10.54 -3.83
C LEU A 65 -3.01 9.64 -4.88
N LEU A 66 -2.34 9.47 -6.01
CA LEU A 66 -2.61 8.41 -6.96
C LEU A 66 -1.36 7.56 -7.16
N LEU A 67 -1.51 6.25 -6.92
CA LEU A 67 -0.39 5.32 -6.97
C LEU A 67 -0.75 4.03 -7.71
N ARG A 68 0.12 3.64 -8.64
CA ARG A 68 0.03 2.36 -9.35
C ARG A 68 1.31 1.56 -9.20
N ILE A 69 1.19 0.36 -8.67
CA ILE A 69 2.33 -0.51 -8.38
C ILE A 69 2.08 -1.90 -8.95
N ALA A 70 3.07 -2.46 -9.64
CA ALA A 70 3.01 -3.85 -10.06
C ALA A 70 3.49 -4.77 -8.92
N TRP A 71 4.69 -4.57 -8.39
CA TRP A 71 5.26 -5.35 -7.30
C TRP A 71 5.87 -4.43 -6.25
N GLY A 72 5.53 -4.63 -4.96
CA GLY A 72 6.21 -3.85 -3.93
C GLY A 72 5.65 -3.91 -2.52
N CYS A 73 6.40 -3.26 -1.62
CA CYS A 73 6.04 -3.07 -0.22
C CYS A 73 5.81 -1.58 0.05
N LEU A 74 4.72 -1.25 0.72
CA LEU A 74 4.25 0.12 0.87
C LEU A 74 3.91 0.43 2.31
N LEU A 75 4.46 1.54 2.81
CA LEU A 75 4.12 2.08 4.11
C LEU A 75 3.74 3.55 3.98
N PHE A 76 2.52 3.87 4.41
CA PHE A 76 1.95 5.19 4.33
C PHE A 76 1.48 5.70 5.69
N ARG A 77 1.74 6.99 5.93
CA ARG A 77 1.10 7.76 6.99
C ARG A 77 0.52 9.03 6.41
N ILE A 78 -0.79 9.18 6.52
CA ILE A 78 -1.54 10.33 6.00
C ILE A 78 -2.31 10.96 7.17
N ALA A 79 -2.13 12.25 7.42
CA ALA A 79 -2.94 12.95 8.41
C ALA A 79 -4.29 13.37 7.79
N TRP A 80 -4.26 14.05 6.66
CA TRP A 80 -5.44 14.45 5.89
C TRP A 80 -5.24 14.16 4.41
N GLY A 81 -6.24 13.55 3.77
CA GLY A 81 -6.18 13.43 2.33
C GLY A 81 -7.02 12.34 1.69
N CYS A 82 -6.86 12.23 0.37
CA CYS A 82 -7.46 11.19 -0.45
C CYS A 82 -6.37 10.31 -1.04
N LEU A 83 -6.56 8.98 -1.00
CA LEU A 83 -5.61 8.05 -1.64
C LEU A 83 -6.33 7.03 -2.52
N LEU A 84 -5.89 7.01 -3.77
CA LEU A 84 -6.26 6.02 -4.77
C LEU A 84 -5.04 5.13 -5.06
N LEU A 85 -5.17 3.85 -4.76
CA LEU A 85 -4.08 2.89 -4.90
C LEU A 85 -4.51 1.66 -5.70
N ARG A 86 -3.66 1.29 -6.67
CA ARG A 86 -3.76 0.03 -7.38
C ARG A 86 -2.47 -0.75 -7.25
N THR A 87 -2.54 -1.93 -6.65
CA THR A 87 -1.42 -2.86 -6.53
C THR A 87 -1.75 -4.18 -7.22
N ALA A 88 -0.82 -4.73 -8.01
CA ALA A 88 -0.97 -6.09 -8.53
C ALA A 88 -0.48 -7.10 -7.49
N TRP A 89 0.75 -6.98 -7.03
CA TRP A 89 1.33 -7.78 -5.94
C TRP A 89 1.95 -6.86 -4.90
N GLY A 90 1.67 -7.11 -3.63
CA GLY A 90 2.40 -6.37 -2.61
C GLY A 90 1.87 -6.45 -1.19
N TRP A 91 2.62 -5.82 -0.31
CA TRP A 91 2.29 -5.67 1.09
C TRP A 91 2.05 -4.20 1.37
N LEU A 92 0.93 -3.89 2.01
CA LEU A 92 0.51 -2.52 2.23
C LEU A 92 0.20 -2.30 3.70
N TRP A 93 0.80 -1.25 4.24
CA TRP A 93 0.51 -0.74 5.57
C TRP A 93 0.13 0.72 5.48
N LEU A 94 -1.06 1.05 5.95
CA LEU A 94 -1.62 2.38 5.81
C LEU A 94 -2.23 2.85 7.12
N ARG A 95 -1.82 4.06 7.54
CA ARG A 95 -2.41 4.75 8.70
C ARG A 95 -2.93 6.11 8.27
N ILE A 96 -4.22 6.33 8.47
CA ILE A 96 -4.91 7.57 8.13
C ILE A 96 -5.61 8.15 9.36
N ALA A 97 -5.43 9.44 9.61
CA ALA A 97 -6.22 10.15 10.61
C ALA A 97 -7.56 10.59 10.01
N TRP A 98 -7.54 11.37 8.93
CA TRP A 98 -8.73 11.79 8.19
C TRP A 98 -8.58 11.56 6.69
N GLY A 99 -9.57 10.96 6.03
CA GLY A 99 -9.53 10.88 4.58
C GLY A 99 -10.46 9.90 3.89
N CYS A 100 -10.36 9.88 2.56
CA CYS A 100 -11.06 8.93 1.70
C CYS A 100 -10.07 7.99 1.02
N LEU A 101 -10.44 6.71 0.94
CA LEU A 101 -9.57 5.67 0.42
C LEU A 101 -10.26 4.80 -0.60
N LEU A 102 -9.60 4.64 -1.75
CA LEU A 102 -9.96 3.67 -2.76
C LEU A 102 -8.76 2.77 -3.07
N LEU A 103 -8.89 1.49 -2.75
CA LEU A 103 -7.84 0.51 -2.94
C LEU A 103 -8.31 -0.65 -3.83
N ARG A 104 -7.44 -1.05 -4.76
CA ARG A 104 -7.59 -2.24 -5.58
C ARG A 104 -6.31 -3.07 -5.52
N ILE A 105 -6.41 -4.27 -4.96
CA ILE A 105 -5.28 -5.20 -4.79
C ILE A 105 -5.62 -6.49 -5.52
N ALA A 106 -4.74 -6.96 -6.42
CA ALA A 106 -4.92 -8.30 -6.98
C ALA A 106 -4.47 -9.35 -5.95
N TRP A 107 -3.16 -9.40 -5.62
CA TRP A 107 -2.57 -10.26 -4.59
C TRP A 107 -1.86 -9.44 -3.52
N GLY A 108 -2.07 -9.77 -2.25
CA GLY A 108 -1.28 -9.14 -1.20
C GLY A 108 -1.79 -9.24 0.22
N CYS A 109 -1.04 -8.62 1.13
CA CYS A 109 -1.42 -8.42 2.52
C CYS A 109 -1.68 -6.93 2.76
N LEU A 110 -2.75 -6.61 3.48
CA LEU A 110 -3.09 -5.23 3.81
C LEU A 110 -3.41 -5.08 5.30
N LEU A 111 -2.65 -4.20 5.96
CA LEU A 111 -3.03 -3.60 7.22
C LEU A 111 -3.46 -2.15 7.03
N LEU A 112 -4.65 -1.84 7.53
CA LEU A 112 -5.17 -0.49 7.50
C LEU A 112 -5.74 -0.05 8.84
N ARG A 113 -5.35 1.15 9.26
CA ARG A 113 -5.93 1.86 10.39
C ARG A 113 -6.42 3.23 9.98
N ILE A 114 -7.71 3.49 10.15
CA ILE A 114 -8.36 4.77 9.88
C ILE A 114 -8.99 5.29 11.16
N ALA A 115 -8.72 6.54 11.52
CA ALA A 115 -9.47 7.19 12.61
C ALA A 115 -10.83 7.68 12.10
N TRP A 116 -10.85 8.47 11.03
CA TRP A 116 -12.08 8.95 10.40
C TRP A 116 -11.99 8.87 8.87
N GLY A 117 -13.01 8.35 8.21
CA GLY A 117 -13.05 8.37 6.75
C GLY A 117 -13.93 7.35 6.06
N CYS A 118 -13.91 7.39 4.73
CA CYS A 118 -14.60 6.44 3.87
C CYS A 118 -13.60 5.49 3.20
N LEU A 119 -13.87 4.19 3.25
CA LEU A 119 -13.05 3.17 2.61
C LEU A 119 -13.85 2.38 1.56
N LEU A 120 -13.32 2.34 0.33
CA LEU A 120 -13.72 1.38 -0.69
C LEU A 120 -12.54 0.48 -1.03
N LEU A 121 -12.71 -0.82 -0.81
CA LEU A 121 -11.66 -1.80 -1.01
C LEU A 121 -12.12 -2.98 -1.87
N ARG A 122 -11.32 -3.32 -2.89
CA ARG A 122 -11.49 -4.52 -3.71
C ARG A 122 -10.22 -5.34 -3.75
N ILE A 123 -10.34 -6.62 -3.37
CA ILE A 123 -9.23 -7.56 -3.28
C ILE A 123 -9.61 -8.86 -3.99
N ALA A 124 -8.72 -9.35 -4.86
CA ALA A 124 -8.92 -10.68 -5.43
C ALA A 124 -8.46 -11.77 -4.45
N TRP A 125 -7.25 -11.65 -3.91
CA TRP A 125 -6.64 -12.67 -3.06
C TRP A 125 -5.73 -12.00 -2.01
N GLY A 126 -5.90 -12.34 -0.74
CA GLY A 126 -5.02 -11.77 0.28
C GLY A 126 -5.45 -11.91 1.73
N CYS A 127 -4.59 -11.42 2.62
CA CYS A 127 -4.86 -11.33 4.05
C CYS A 127 -5.10 -9.88 4.47
N LEU A 128 -6.11 -9.68 5.30
CA LEU A 128 -6.64 -8.37 5.61
C LEU A 128 -6.85 -8.16 7.09
N LEU A 129 -6.33 -7.04 7.59
CA LEU A 129 -6.59 -6.58 8.94
C LEU A 129 -6.95 -5.09 8.93
N PHE A 130 -8.15 -4.79 9.43
CA PHE A 130 -8.74 -3.45 9.43
C PHE A 130 -9.11 -2.98 10.83
N ARG A 131 -8.80 -1.72 11.11
CA ARG A 131 -9.36 -0.98 12.24
C ARG A 131 -9.84 0.40 11.81
N ILE A 132 -11.14 0.63 11.95
CA ILE A 132 -11.79 1.90 11.63
C ILE A 132 -12.46 2.41 12.90
N ALA A 133 -12.18 3.66 13.29
CA ALA A 133 -12.87 4.26 14.44
C ALA A 133 -14.21 4.87 14.01
N TRP A 134 -14.21 5.72 12.99
CA TRP A 134 -15.42 6.38 12.46
C TRP A 134 -15.47 6.37 10.93
N GLY A 135 -16.63 6.00 10.37
CA GLY A 135 -16.97 6.23 8.97
C GLY A 135 -17.47 5.00 8.22
N CYS A 136 -17.52 5.09 6.89
CA CYS A 136 -18.17 4.11 6.03
C CYS A 136 -17.17 3.11 5.43
N LEU A 137 -17.56 1.83 5.37
CA LEU A 137 -16.76 0.77 4.74
C LEU A 137 -17.57 0.02 3.68
N LEU A 138 -16.98 -0.11 2.48
CA LEU A 138 -17.42 -1.00 1.42
C LEU A 138 -16.29 -1.95 0.98
N LEU A 139 -16.54 -3.27 1.06
CA LEU A 139 -15.49 -4.29 0.97
C LEU A 139 -15.84 -5.47 0.06
N ARG A 140 -15.02 -5.73 -0.96
CA ARG A 140 -15.16 -6.93 -1.82
C ARG A 140 -13.89 -7.74 -1.83
N ILE A 141 -13.97 -9.02 -1.42
CA ILE A 141 -12.82 -9.93 -1.33
C ILE A 141 -13.20 -11.22 -2.02
N ALA A 142 -12.50 -11.64 -3.08
CA ALA A 142 -12.84 -12.91 -3.72
C ALA A 142 -12.34 -14.12 -2.92
N TRP A 143 -11.08 -14.10 -2.45
CA TRP A 143 -10.45 -15.15 -1.66
C TRP A 143 -9.53 -14.57 -0.57
N GLY A 144 -9.55 -15.17 0.61
CA GLY A 144 -8.56 -14.92 1.66
C GLY A 144 -9.13 -14.79 3.07
N CYS A 145 -8.37 -14.12 3.92
CA CYS A 145 -8.68 -13.96 5.34
C CYS A 145 -8.96 -12.49 5.67
N LEU A 146 -10.00 -12.23 6.48
CA LEU A 146 -10.40 -10.89 6.90
C LEU A 146 -10.56 -10.83 8.41
N LEU A 147 -9.91 -9.84 9.04
CA LEU A 147 -10.22 -9.40 10.39
C LEU A 147 -10.58 -7.91 10.36
N LEU A 148 -11.80 -7.59 10.80
CA LEU A 148 -12.36 -6.25 10.74
C LEU A 148 -12.83 -5.81 12.13
N ARG A 149 -12.43 -4.60 12.53
CA ARG A 149 -12.95 -3.92 13.72
C ARG A 149 -13.40 -2.51 13.36
N ILE A 150 -14.68 -2.21 13.60
CA ILE A 150 -15.26 -0.87 13.44
C ILE A 150 -15.85 -0.45 14.78
N ALA A 151 -15.54 0.78 15.22
CA ALA A 151 -16.14 1.33 16.43
C ALA A 151 -17.48 2.02 16.15
N TRP A 152 -17.53 2.89 15.12
CA TRP A 152 -18.73 3.65 14.72
C TRP A 152 -18.79 3.83 13.19
N GLY A 153 -19.99 3.66 12.62
CA GLY A 153 -20.26 3.90 11.19
C GLY A 153 -20.84 2.70 10.44
N ASP A 154 -21.20 2.92 9.18
CA ASP A 154 -21.96 1.96 8.38
C ASP A 154 -21.07 0.95 7.65
N GLN A 155 -21.47 -0.31 7.68
CA GLN A 155 -20.88 -1.41 6.92
C GLN A 155 -21.84 -1.83 5.81
N LEU A 156 -21.42 -1.67 4.56
CA LEU A 156 -22.21 -2.13 3.41
C LEU A 156 -21.37 -3.09 2.57
N ALA A 157 -21.96 -4.25 2.28
CA ALA A 157 -21.45 -5.34 1.45
C ALA A 157 -20.05 -5.88 1.80
N ILE A 158 -20.03 -7.12 2.32
CA ILE A 158 -18.88 -8.04 2.32
C ILE A 158 -19.25 -9.18 1.39
N ALA A 159 -18.67 -9.24 0.18
CA ALA A 159 -18.97 -10.28 -0.80
C ALA A 159 -17.73 -11.08 -1.19
N GLY A 160 -17.70 -12.36 -0.77
CA GLY A 160 -16.86 -13.45 -1.29
C GLY A 160 -16.45 -14.48 -0.23
N ARG A 161 -15.62 -15.48 -0.58
CA ARG A 161 -15.32 -16.62 0.31
C ARG A 161 -14.25 -16.25 1.34
N TYR A 162 -14.60 -16.35 2.62
CA TYR A 162 -13.73 -16.12 3.77
C TYR A 162 -13.30 -17.45 4.39
N LEU A 163 -11.98 -17.62 4.58
CA LEU A 163 -11.42 -18.67 5.44
C LEU A 163 -11.10 -18.02 6.79
N PRO A 164 -11.83 -18.34 7.88
CA PRO A 164 -11.49 -17.84 9.19
C PRO A 164 -10.10 -18.35 9.60
N TRP A 165 -9.33 -17.52 10.30
CA TRP A 165 -8.06 -17.93 10.90
C TRP A 165 -8.37 -19.06 11.90
N ARG A 166 -7.83 -20.26 11.64
CA ARG A 166 -7.83 -21.39 12.58
C ARG A 166 -6.59 -21.33 13.46
#